data_AF-A0AAW2JMA7-F1
#
_entry.id   AF-A0AAW2JMA7-F1
#
_cell.length_a   1.000
_cell.length_b   1.000
_cell.length_c   1.000
_cell.angle_alpha   90.00
_cell.angle_beta   90.00
_cell.angle_gamma   90.00
#
_symmetry.space_group_name_H-M   'P 1'
#
loop_
_entity.id
_entity.type
_entity.pdbx_description
1 polymer ?
#
loop_
_entity_poly.entity_id
_entity_poly.type
_entity_poly.pdbx_seq_one_letter_code
_entity_poly.pdbx_strand_id
1 'polypeptide(L)' 'IEWSLWARDVEEELIPACRELGIGIVPYSPLGKGFLSSGPKLVQNLAESDYRKVGAYQHFCKSS' A
#
# COMPACT_ATOMS: atom_id res chain seq x y z
N ILE A 1 -6.74 5.37 6.62
CA ILE A 1 -5.36 5.69 6.20
C ILE A 1 -4.74 4.47 5.54
N GLU A 2 -4.08 4.62 4.39
CA GLU A 2 -3.25 3.52 3.86
C GLU A 2 -1.90 3.59 4.56
N TRP A 3 -1.46 2.48 5.15
CA TRP A 3 -0.12 2.35 5.69
C TRP A 3 0.40 0.96 5.37
N SER A 4 1.40 0.91 4.50
CA SER A 4 2.04 -0.30 4.04
C SER A 4 3.49 0.02 3.69
N LEU A 5 4.27 -0.97 3.26
CA LEU A 5 5.65 -0.72 2.79
C LEU A 5 5.72 0.28 1.61
N TRP A 6 4.59 0.57 0.96
CA TRP A 6 4.51 1.47 -0.19
C TRP A 6 3.89 2.83 0.09
N ALA A 7 3.13 2.95 1.17
CA ALA A 7 2.48 4.20 1.56
C ALA A 7 2.93 4.52 2.97
N ARG A 8 3.93 5.39 3.09
CA ARG A 8 4.59 5.75 4.35
C ARG A 8 4.42 7.22 4.74
N ASP A 9 3.66 7.99 3.96
CA ASP A 9 3.43 9.44 4.20
C ASP A 9 2.87 9.71 5.62
N VAL A 10 2.13 8.76 6.18
CA VAL A 10 1.56 8.87 7.54
C VAL A 10 2.61 8.85 8.65
N GLU A 11 3.84 8.41 8.37
CA GLU A 11 4.89 8.27 9.38
C GLU A 11 5.51 9.60 9.81
N GLU A 12 5.38 10.65 8.99
CA GLU A 12 5.94 11.96 9.31
C GLU A 12 5.20 12.66 10.46
N GLU A 13 3.87 12.56 10.48
CA GLU A 13 3.04 13.32 11.44
C GLU A 13 2.08 12.44 12.26
N LEU A 14 1.35 11.54 11.59
CA LEU A 14 0.23 10.83 12.20
C LEU A 14 0.68 9.70 13.13
N ILE A 15 1.67 8.89 12.73
CA ILE A 15 2.18 7.80 13.56
C ILE A 15 2.80 8.32 14.88
N PRO A 16 3.67 9.36 14.88
CA PRO A 16 4.18 9.95 16.12
C PRO A 16 3.07 10.46 17.04
N ALA A 17 2.09 11.20 16.51
CA ALA A 17 0.99 11.75 17.29
C ALA A 17 0.12 10.66 17.94
N CYS A 18 -0.23 9.61 17.19
CA CYS A 18 -0.98 8.48 17.74
C CYS A 18 -0.21 7.75 18.84
N ARG A 19 1.12 7.61 18.70
CA ARG A 19 1.97 7.01 19.72
C ARG A 19 2.00 7.84 21.01
N GLU A 20 2.12 9.16 20.90
CA GLU A 20 2.13 10.07 22.06
C GLU A 20 0.81 10.01 22.84
N LEU A 21 -0.31 9.93 22.14
CA LEU A 21 -1.65 9.92 22.73
C LEU A 21 -2.14 8.53 23.16
N GLY A 22 -1.36 7.47 22.93
CA GLY A 22 -1.76 6.10 23.24
C GLY A 22 -2.91 5.56 22.36
N ILE A 23 -3.03 6.05 21.12
CA ILE A 23 -4.08 5.68 20.18
C ILE A 23 -3.63 4.47 19.34
N GLY A 24 -4.46 3.43 19.33
CA GLY A 24 -4.28 2.28 18.45
C GLY A 24 -4.57 2.63 16.99
N ILE A 25 -3.76 2.10 16.07
CA ILE A 25 -3.89 2.33 14.63
C ILE A 25 -4.30 1.04 13.94
N VAL A 26 -5.35 1.10 13.13
CA VAL A 26 -5.78 0.01 12.24
C VAL A 26 -5.69 0.49 10.80
N PRO A 27 -4.62 0.15 10.07
CA PRO A 27 -4.42 0.65 8.72
C PRO A 27 -5.33 -0.04 7.71
N TYR A 28 -5.81 0.73 6.74
CA TYR A 28 -6.44 0.20 5.53
C TYR A 28 -5.35 -0.32 4.59
N SER A 29 -5.61 -1.44 3.92
CA SER A 29 -4.71 -2.05 2.92
C SER A 29 -3.25 -2.23 3.38
N PRO A 30 -2.98 -2.89 4.54
CA PRO A 30 -1.63 -3.08 5.05
C PRO A 30 -0.71 -3.87 4.08
N LEU A 31 -1.30 -4.65 3.18
CA LEU A 31 -0.59 -5.44 2.16
C LEU A 31 -0.55 -4.77 0.77
N GLY A 32 -0.72 -3.44 0.70
CA GLY A 32 -0.67 -2.72 -0.57
C GLY A 32 -1.71 -3.22 -1.56
N LYS A 33 -2.94 -3.46 -1.09
CA LYS A 33 -4.07 -4.05 -1.87
C LYS A 33 -3.77 -5.44 -2.43
N GLY A 34 -2.99 -6.24 -1.69
CA GLY A 34 -2.66 -7.64 -1.97
C GLY A 34 -1.31 -7.85 -2.65
N PHE A 35 -0.69 -6.79 -3.17
CA PHE A 35 0.59 -6.95 -3.88
C PHE A 35 1.70 -7.44 -2.97
N LEU A 36 1.80 -6.97 -1.73
CA LEU A 36 2.89 -7.37 -0.84
C LEU A 36 2.84 -8.86 -0.46
N SER A 37 1.72 -9.56 -0.76
CA SER A 37 1.60 -11.01 -0.59
C SER A 37 1.92 -11.81 -1.86
N SER A 38 1.57 -11.27 -3.03
CA SER A 38 1.52 -12.02 -4.30
C SER A 38 2.56 -11.54 -5.33
N GLY A 39 3.14 -10.36 -5.11
CA GLY A 39 4.13 -9.73 -5.98
C GLY A 39 3.60 -9.35 -7.37
N PRO A 40 4.50 -9.15 -8.36
CA PRO A 40 4.16 -8.70 -9.71
C PRO A 40 3.15 -9.59 -10.46
N LYS A 41 3.12 -10.88 -10.15
CA LYS A 41 2.15 -11.84 -10.74
C LYS A 41 0.71 -11.46 -10.49
N LEU A 42 0.43 -10.77 -9.38
CA LEU A 42 -0.92 -10.25 -9.10
C LEU A 42 -1.38 -9.37 -10.25
N VAL A 43 -0.59 -8.34 -10.59
CA VAL A 43 -0.95 -7.33 -11.60
C VAL A 43 -1.12 -7.94 -12.98
N GLN A 44 -0.28 -8.92 -13.33
CA GLN A 44 -0.35 -9.66 -14.59
C GLN A 44 -1.67 -10.43 -14.74
N ASN A 45 -2.22 -10.94 -13.64
CA ASN A 45 -3.42 -11.79 -13.64
C ASN A 45 -4.73 -11.01 -13.42
N LEU A 46 -4.68 -9.68 -13.26
CA LEU A 46 -5.88 -8.86 -13.14
C LEU A 46 -6.57 -8.69 -14.50
N ALA A 47 -7.87 -8.37 -14.49
CA ALA A 47 -8.59 -7.96 -15.71
C ALA A 47 -8.05 -6.61 -16.24
N GLU A 48 -8.14 -6.36 -17.55
CA GLU A 48 -7.69 -5.09 -18.16
C GLU A 48 -8.41 -3.85 -17.58
N SER A 49 -9.68 -3.99 -17.20
CA SER A 49 -10.47 -2.90 -16.60
C SER A 49 -10.22 -2.70 -15.09
N ASP A 50 -9.36 -3.50 -14.47
CA ASP A 50 -9.08 -3.39 -13.05
C ASP A 50 -8.27 -2.12 -12.76
N TYR A 51 -8.79 -1.24 -11.91
CA TYR A 51 -8.15 0.03 -11.56
C TYR A 51 -6.76 -0.14 -10.91
N ARG A 52 -6.43 -1.33 -10.38
CA ARG A 52 -5.10 -1.63 -9.84
C ARG A 52 -4.04 -1.83 -10.91
N LYS A 53 -4.43 -2.00 -12.19
CA LYS A 53 -3.47 -2.01 -13.32
C LYS A 53 -2.95 -0.63 -13.67
N VAL A 54 -3.64 0.44 -13.29
CA VAL A 54 -3.25 1.82 -13.57
C VAL A 54 -2.59 2.46 -12.34
N GLY A 55 -1.57 3.31 -12.54
CA GLY A 55 -0.91 4.07 -11.46
C GLY A 55 0.31 3.39 -10.82
N ALA A 56 0.48 3.55 -9.50
CA ALA A 56 1.71 3.21 -8.76
C ALA A 56 2.18 1.75 -8.94
N TYR A 57 1.24 0.79 -9.06
CA TYR A 57 1.55 -0.63 -9.27
C TYR A 57 2.37 -0.89 -10.55
N GLN A 58 2.10 -0.13 -11.60
CA GLN A 58 2.79 -0.28 -12.89
C GLN A 58 4.21 0.29 -12.85
N HIS A 59 4.46 1.30 -12.02
CA HIS A 59 5.80 1.83 -11.78
C HIS A 59 6.67 0.80 -11.05
N PHE A 60 6.15 0.16 -10.00
CA PHE A 60 6.90 -0.83 -9.23
C PHE A 60 7.13 -2.16 -9.99
N CYS A 61 6.18 -2.63 -10.80
CA CYS A 61 6.40 -3.80 -11.66
C CYS A 61 7.52 -3.61 -12.70
N LYS A 62 7.92 -2.37 -13.02
CA LYS A 62 8.99 -2.07 -13.99
C LYS A 62 10.36 -1.91 -13.32
N SER A 63 10.41 -1.78 -12.00
CA SER A 63 11.62 -1.53 -11.21
C SER A 63 12.14 -2.78 -10.48
N SER A 64 11.53 -3.96 -10.70
CA SER A 64 11.92 -5.26 -10.16
C SER A 64 12.13 -6.28 -11.27
#